data_AF-A0A9X0R859-F1
#
_entry.id   AF-A0A9X0R859-F1
#
_cell.length_a   1.000
_cell.length_b   1.000
_cell.length_c   1.000
_cell.angle_alpha   90.00
_cell.angle_beta   90.00
_cell.angle_gamma   90.00
#
_symmetry.space_group_name_H-M   'P 1'
#
loop_
_entity.id
_entity.type
_entity.pdbx_description
1 polymer ?
#
loop_
_entity_poly.entity_id
_entity_poly.type
_entity_poly.pdbx_seq_one_letter_code
_entity_poly.pdbx_strand_id
1 'polypeptide(L)'
;MIQQWLVEQTTPVFWLLGQQAFKQVIAANNGLVFDGTQILFHGETFAPVMSLSPWLIPVSDKVLALPDELLQQGIFLTSHSSSIELLNHLQSLLIAALEGEEVLFRFYDRQVIVPMLTRMDEIEKNQFLGNISQLVALDSHEQNRLVAFANAPNTQFTVKQTTWWVIKQHHLEDHENLPLVQANLESWLWRYFPKVMNEHLTQGRDIASMLAPFLSVPEQTLTYRVLSAAIVAVVGAEQLTQPSMIELLRDYNNEEAQLALHALTRQFELKG
;
A
#
# COMPACT_ATOMS: atom_id res chain seq x y z
N MET A 1 11.49 -11.45 10.49
CA MET A 1 12.06 -10.25 9.83
C MET A 1 11.90 -9.00 10.70
N ILE A 2 10.71 -8.74 11.23
CA ILE A 2 10.46 -7.64 12.17
C ILE A 2 11.30 -7.78 13.45
N GLN A 3 11.36 -8.98 14.04
CA GLN A 3 12.13 -9.17 15.28
C GLN A 3 13.62 -8.83 15.11
N GLN A 4 14.21 -9.19 13.97
CA GLN A 4 15.59 -8.80 13.65
C GLN A 4 15.72 -7.28 13.54
N TRP A 5 14.83 -6.63 12.76
CA TRP A 5 14.83 -5.17 12.63
C TRP A 5 14.70 -4.46 13.98
N LEU A 6 13.85 -4.97 14.89
CA LEU A 6 13.64 -4.40 16.22
C LEU A 6 14.90 -4.47 17.10
N VAL A 7 15.63 -5.58 17.06
CA VAL A 7 16.87 -5.75 17.85
C VAL A 7 18.00 -4.85 17.34
N GLU A 8 17.96 -4.45 16.07
CA GLU A 8 18.93 -3.54 15.45
C GLU A 8 18.66 -2.06 15.79
N GLN A 9 17.52 -1.72 16.39
CA GLN A 9 17.17 -0.33 16.70
C GLN A 9 17.91 0.20 17.93
N THR A 10 18.54 1.37 17.77
CA THR A 10 19.20 2.12 18.86
C THR A 10 18.35 3.27 19.38
N THR A 11 17.29 3.63 18.65
CA THR A 11 16.31 4.66 19.00
C THR A 11 15.05 4.01 19.56
N PRO A 12 14.34 4.63 20.53
CA PRO A 12 13.08 4.09 21.03
C PRO A 12 12.09 3.76 19.93
N VAL A 13 11.50 2.57 20.03
CA VAL A 13 10.48 2.05 19.11
C VAL A 13 9.17 1.90 19.86
N PHE A 14 8.08 2.28 19.19
CA PHE A 14 6.72 2.09 19.67
C PHE A 14 5.94 1.24 18.68
N TRP A 15 5.10 0.37 19.19
CA TRP A 15 4.26 -0.52 18.41
C TRP A 15 2.81 -0.05 18.49
N LEU A 16 2.27 0.31 17.34
CA LEU A 16 0.90 0.78 17.17
C LEU A 16 0.03 -0.38 16.67
N LEU A 17 -1.01 -0.69 17.45
CA LEU A 17 -1.91 -1.81 17.20
C LEU A 17 -3.38 -1.39 17.21
N GLY A 18 -4.15 -1.92 16.26
CA GLY A 18 -5.61 -1.91 16.36
C GLY A 18 -6.11 -2.78 17.52
N GLN A 19 -7.34 -2.53 17.97
CA GLN A 19 -7.91 -3.18 19.15
C GLN A 19 -7.93 -4.72 19.09
N GLN A 20 -8.23 -5.31 17.93
CA GLN A 20 -8.32 -6.77 17.80
C GLN A 20 -6.94 -7.44 17.96
N ALA A 21 -5.92 -6.88 17.31
CA ALA A 21 -4.55 -7.36 17.43
C ALA A 21 -4.03 -7.17 18.86
N PHE A 22 -4.34 -6.04 19.49
CA PHE A 22 -4.00 -5.79 20.90
C PHE A 22 -4.59 -6.87 21.83
N LYS A 23 -5.85 -7.25 21.66
CA LYS A 23 -6.47 -8.33 22.46
C LYS A 23 -5.72 -9.66 22.35
N GLN A 24 -5.30 -10.04 21.14
CA GLN A 24 -4.54 -11.28 20.92
C GLN A 24 -3.18 -11.23 21.61
N VAL A 25 -2.50 -10.08 21.49
CA VAL A 25 -1.20 -9.82 22.13
C VAL A 25 -1.30 -9.88 23.66
N ILE A 26 -2.34 -9.29 24.25
CA ILE A 26 -2.58 -9.34 25.69
C ILE A 26 -2.90 -10.77 26.15
N ALA A 27 -3.69 -11.52 25.39
CA ALA A 27 -3.95 -12.92 25.69
C ALA A 27 -2.66 -13.77 25.66
N ALA A 28 -1.77 -13.51 24.71
CA ALA A 28 -0.46 -14.16 24.64
C ALA A 28 0.49 -13.74 25.78
N ASN A 29 0.28 -12.55 26.35
CA ASN A 29 1.03 -12.04 27.51
C ASN A 29 0.32 -12.32 28.85
N ASN A 30 -0.37 -13.45 28.97
CA ASN A 30 -1.07 -13.89 30.18
C ASN A 30 -2.09 -12.86 30.73
N GLY A 31 -2.69 -12.06 29.85
CA GLY A 31 -3.65 -11.01 30.22
C GLY A 31 -3.03 -9.73 30.77
N LEU A 32 -1.70 -9.61 30.81
CA LEU A 32 -1.00 -8.44 31.34
C LEU A 32 -0.74 -7.40 30.24
N VAL A 33 -1.03 -6.14 30.55
CA VAL A 33 -0.70 -5.00 29.69
C VAL A 33 0.78 -4.64 29.84
N PHE A 34 1.41 -4.25 28.74
CA PHE A 34 2.82 -3.82 28.76
C PHE A 34 2.97 -2.45 29.43
N ASP A 35 4.11 -2.25 30.09
CA ASP A 35 4.42 -1.01 30.78
C ASP A 35 4.47 0.18 29.79
N GLY A 36 3.84 1.29 30.15
CA GLY A 36 3.80 2.50 29.30
C GLY A 36 2.84 2.45 28.11
N THR A 37 2.00 1.42 28.02
CA THR A 37 0.93 1.30 27.01
C THR A 37 -0.08 2.45 27.12
N GLN A 38 -0.41 3.08 25.99
CA GLN A 38 -1.29 4.24 25.91
C GLN A 38 -2.41 4.02 24.88
N ILE A 39 -3.61 4.54 25.16
CA ILE A 39 -4.74 4.56 24.22
C ILE A 39 -4.70 5.81 23.36
N LEU A 40 -5.06 5.69 22.08
CA LEU A 40 -5.13 6.84 21.20
C LEU A 40 -6.46 7.57 21.33
N PHE A 41 -7.60 6.88 21.24
CA PHE A 41 -8.91 7.51 21.37
C PHE A 41 -9.15 7.94 22.82
N HIS A 42 -9.35 9.24 23.04
CA HIS A 42 -9.60 9.82 24.35
C HIS A 42 -10.52 11.06 24.27
N GLY A 43 -11.28 11.32 25.33
CA GLY A 43 -12.18 12.48 25.39
C GLY A 43 -13.55 12.24 24.74
N GLU A 44 -14.42 13.24 24.87
CA GLU A 44 -15.85 13.13 24.51
C GLU A 44 -16.08 12.85 23.02
N THR A 45 -15.26 13.46 22.15
CA THR A 45 -15.33 13.26 20.69
C THR A 45 -15.27 11.78 20.30
N PHE A 46 -14.48 10.97 21.02
CA PHE A 46 -14.31 9.55 20.72
C PHE A 46 -15.12 8.63 21.64
N ALA A 47 -15.91 9.16 22.56
CA ALA A 47 -16.68 8.36 23.52
C ALA A 47 -17.47 7.19 22.87
N PRO A 48 -18.12 7.35 21.71
CA PRO A 48 -18.85 6.26 21.05
C PRO A 48 -17.95 5.11 20.55
N VAL A 49 -16.67 5.39 20.27
CA VAL A 49 -15.72 4.46 19.66
C VAL A 49 -14.53 4.11 20.55
N MET A 50 -14.48 4.60 21.80
CA MET A 50 -13.37 4.36 22.74
C MET A 50 -13.04 2.87 22.93
N SER A 51 -14.04 1.98 22.87
CA SER A 51 -13.85 0.53 22.99
C SER A 51 -13.09 -0.11 21.81
N LEU A 52 -12.94 0.65 20.72
CA LEU A 52 -12.22 0.28 19.50
C LEU A 52 -10.86 0.98 19.38
N SER A 53 -10.43 1.69 20.43
CA SER A 53 -9.20 2.48 20.42
C SER A 53 -7.99 1.63 20.02
N PRO A 54 -7.15 2.15 19.12
CA PRO A 54 -5.82 1.60 18.91
C PRO A 54 -4.90 1.94 20.09
N TRP A 55 -3.85 1.14 20.24
CA TRP A 55 -2.94 1.15 21.39
C TRP A 55 -1.51 1.41 20.92
N LEU A 56 -0.82 2.29 21.63
CA LEU A 56 0.60 2.57 21.45
C LEU A 56 1.37 1.88 22.59
N ILE A 57 2.25 0.94 22.24
CA ILE A 57 3.03 0.16 23.20
C ILE A 57 4.51 0.47 23.01
N PRO A 58 5.23 0.96 24.04
CA PRO A 58 6.68 1.04 23.98
C PRO A 58 7.29 -0.37 23.83
N VAL A 59 8.14 -0.57 22.82
CA VAL A 59 8.80 -1.87 22.62
C VAL A 59 9.82 -2.07 23.73
N SER A 60 9.70 -3.21 24.43
CA SER A 60 10.57 -3.65 25.51
C SER A 60 10.93 -5.13 25.32
N ASP A 61 11.83 -5.66 26.14
CA ASP A 61 12.21 -7.09 26.10
C ASP A 61 11.00 -8.03 26.18
N LYS A 62 9.95 -7.64 26.93
CA LYS A 62 8.70 -8.40 27.00
C LYS A 62 7.97 -8.44 25.66
N VAL A 63 7.98 -7.34 24.91
CA VAL A 63 7.40 -7.27 23.56
C VAL A 63 8.24 -8.11 22.59
N LEU A 64 9.58 -8.02 22.69
CA LEU A 64 10.50 -8.79 21.84
C LEU A 64 10.44 -10.31 22.07
N ALA A 65 9.91 -10.73 23.22
CA ALA A 65 9.66 -12.14 23.56
C ALA A 65 8.35 -12.70 22.97
N LEU A 66 7.52 -11.88 22.34
CA LEU A 66 6.30 -12.34 21.68
C LEU A 66 6.63 -13.14 20.41
N PRO A 67 5.75 -14.09 20.01
CA PRO A 67 5.84 -14.76 18.71
C PRO A 67 5.86 -13.77 17.54
N ASP A 68 6.66 -14.07 16.51
CA ASP A 68 6.80 -13.20 15.34
C ASP A 68 5.43 -12.97 14.66
N GLU A 69 4.55 -13.96 14.61
CA GLU A 69 3.20 -13.82 14.02
C GLU A 69 2.36 -12.73 14.70
N LEU A 70 2.58 -12.49 16.01
CA LEU A 70 1.91 -11.40 16.72
C LEU A 70 2.55 -10.06 16.39
N LEU A 71 3.89 -9.98 16.38
CA LEU A 71 4.64 -8.77 16.04
C LEU A 71 4.29 -8.24 14.64
N GLN A 72 3.91 -9.13 13.73
CA GLN A 72 3.50 -8.81 12.36
C GLN A 72 2.15 -8.08 12.22
N GLN A 73 1.35 -7.95 13.29
CA GLN A 73 -0.03 -7.42 13.21
C GLN A 73 -0.17 -5.90 13.30
N GLY A 74 0.93 -5.15 13.41
CA GLY A 74 0.89 -3.70 13.67
C GLY A 74 1.90 -2.89 12.87
N ILE A 75 2.03 -1.64 13.31
CA ILE A 75 2.94 -0.64 12.74
C ILE A 75 3.97 -0.28 13.80
N PHE A 76 5.25 -0.27 13.45
CA PHE A 76 6.33 0.16 14.32
C PHE A 76 6.76 1.58 13.99
N LEU A 77 6.94 2.39 15.03
CA LEU A 77 7.27 3.80 14.95
C LEU A 77 8.56 4.04 15.73
N THR A 78 9.61 4.48 15.05
CA THR A 78 10.85 4.93 15.68
C THR A 78 10.76 6.43 15.91
N SER A 79 11.02 6.90 17.13
CA SER A 79 10.99 8.33 17.45
C SER A 79 11.98 8.69 18.56
N HIS A 80 12.63 9.86 18.43
CA HIS A 80 13.45 10.46 19.49
C HIS A 80 12.63 11.30 20.47
N SER A 81 11.37 11.57 20.17
CA SER A 81 10.47 12.33 21.04
C SER A 81 9.99 11.49 22.23
N SER A 82 9.49 12.17 23.26
CA SER A 82 8.85 11.49 24.38
C SER A 82 7.59 10.74 23.93
N SER A 83 7.20 9.72 24.69
CA SER A 83 5.99 8.95 24.40
C SER A 83 4.71 9.80 24.37
N ILE A 84 4.68 10.88 25.17
CA ILE A 84 3.57 11.85 25.21
C ILE A 84 3.53 12.70 23.94
N GLU A 85 4.67 13.20 23.48
CA GLU A 85 4.74 13.98 22.23
C GLU A 85 4.37 13.13 21.01
N LEU A 86 4.81 11.87 20.99
CA LEU A 86 4.39 10.92 19.96
C LEU A 86 2.89 10.65 20.04
N LEU A 87 2.35 10.39 21.23
CA LEU A 87 0.92 10.17 21.41
C LEU A 87 0.11 11.38 20.91
N ASN A 88 0.51 12.60 21.28
CA ASN A 88 -0.15 13.83 20.84
C ASN A 88 -0.13 13.99 19.31
N HIS A 89 0.97 13.62 18.66
CA HIS A 89 1.05 13.60 17.19
C HIS A 89 0.03 12.62 16.59
N LEU A 90 0.05 11.37 17.04
CA LEU A 90 -0.88 10.33 16.57
C LEU A 90 -2.34 10.72 16.82
N GLN A 91 -2.63 11.34 17.97
CA GLN A 91 -3.97 11.84 18.29
C GLN A 91 -4.40 12.98 17.35
N SER A 92 -3.49 13.87 16.97
CA SER A 92 -3.77 14.95 16.02
C SER A 92 -4.11 14.45 14.61
N LEU A 93 -3.74 13.21 14.28
CA LEU A 93 -4.02 12.56 13.00
C LEU A 93 -5.37 11.80 12.98
N LEU A 94 -6.02 11.65 14.13
CA LEU A 94 -7.25 10.84 14.23
C LEU A 94 -8.42 11.44 13.45
N ILE A 95 -8.46 12.76 13.33
CA ILE A 95 -9.44 13.47 12.50
C ILE A 95 -8.71 14.10 11.33
N ALA A 96 -9.12 13.73 10.12
CA ALA A 96 -8.58 14.27 8.88
C ALA A 96 -9.69 14.94 8.06
N ALA A 97 -9.31 15.84 7.17
CA ALA A 97 -10.22 16.39 6.18
C ALA A 97 -10.21 15.52 4.92
N LEU A 98 -11.38 15.13 4.44
CA LEU A 98 -11.58 14.43 3.18
C LEU A 98 -12.75 15.09 2.44
N GLU A 99 -12.50 15.60 1.23
CA GLU A 99 -13.52 16.27 0.40
C GLU A 99 -14.29 17.42 1.12
N GLY A 100 -13.64 18.08 2.08
CA GLY A 100 -14.21 19.17 2.86
C GLY A 100 -14.95 18.74 4.15
N GLU A 101 -15.02 17.45 4.43
CA GLU A 101 -15.60 16.91 5.65
C GLU A 101 -14.54 16.36 6.61
N GLU A 102 -14.83 16.39 7.92
CA GLU A 102 -14.00 15.75 8.94
C GLU A 102 -14.35 14.26 9.04
N VAL A 103 -13.33 13.41 8.92
CA VAL A 103 -13.47 11.96 8.98
C VAL A 103 -12.53 11.35 10.01
N LEU A 104 -12.97 10.27 10.65
CA LEU A 104 -12.10 9.44 11.49
C LEU A 104 -11.08 8.71 10.62
N PHE A 105 -9.82 9.12 10.71
CA PHE A 105 -8.75 8.55 9.90
C PHE A 105 -8.11 7.35 10.59
N ARG A 106 -8.26 6.17 9.97
CA ARG A 106 -7.73 4.90 10.45
C ARG A 106 -6.27 4.67 10.07
N PHE A 107 -5.39 5.66 10.26
CA PHE A 107 -3.96 5.52 9.90
C PHE A 107 -3.23 4.41 10.68
N TYR A 108 -3.78 3.96 11.81
CA TYR A 108 -3.25 2.85 12.60
C TYR A 108 -3.53 1.48 11.98
N ASP A 109 -4.31 1.42 10.90
CA ASP A 109 -4.53 0.22 10.11
C ASP A 109 -3.52 0.16 8.95
N ARG A 110 -2.67 -0.87 8.94
CA ARG A 110 -1.66 -1.06 7.89
C ARG A 110 -2.27 -1.23 6.50
N GLN A 111 -3.50 -1.73 6.38
CA GLN A 111 -4.20 -1.86 5.09
C GLN A 111 -4.61 -0.49 4.54
N VAL A 112 -4.69 0.53 5.39
CA VAL A 112 -5.02 1.90 5.02
C VAL A 112 -3.75 2.70 4.80
N ILE A 113 -2.87 2.78 5.81
CA ILE A 113 -1.78 3.74 5.78
C ILE A 113 -0.61 3.35 4.87
N VAL A 114 -0.30 2.06 4.75
CA VAL A 114 0.85 1.61 3.95
C VAL A 114 0.65 1.96 2.47
N PRO A 115 -0.50 1.62 1.83
CA PRO A 115 -0.74 2.04 0.46
C PRO A 115 -0.72 3.57 0.31
N MET A 116 -1.31 4.32 1.24
CA MET A 116 -1.32 5.78 1.20
C MET A 116 0.10 6.37 1.23
N LEU A 117 0.96 5.91 2.15
CA LEU A 117 2.35 6.38 2.28
C LEU A 117 3.21 6.07 1.05
N THR A 118 2.92 4.99 0.33
CA THR A 118 3.61 4.67 -0.93
C THR A 118 3.32 5.72 -2.02
N ARG A 119 2.13 6.34 -2.00
CA ARG A 119 1.69 7.34 -2.99
C ARG A 119 2.03 8.77 -2.63
N MET A 120 2.30 9.03 -1.35
CA MET A 120 2.70 10.36 -0.90
C MET A 120 4.04 10.78 -1.51
N ASP A 121 4.20 12.06 -1.79
CA ASP A 121 5.51 12.63 -2.06
C ASP A 121 6.35 12.76 -0.76
N GLU A 122 7.63 13.15 -0.86
CA GLU A 122 8.49 13.27 0.31
C GLU A 122 8.00 14.36 1.30
N ILE A 123 7.42 15.45 0.81
CA ILE A 123 6.93 16.55 1.65
C ILE A 123 5.72 16.07 2.45
N GLU A 124 4.79 15.37 1.79
CA GLU A 124 3.62 14.76 2.41
C GLU A 124 4.00 13.72 3.46
N LYS A 125 4.96 12.83 3.15
CA LYS A 125 5.47 11.86 4.12
C LYS A 125 6.08 12.54 5.33
N ASN A 126 6.93 13.55 5.13
CA ASN A 126 7.57 14.26 6.23
C ASN A 126 6.54 14.99 7.11
N GLN A 127 5.52 15.61 6.49
CA GLN A 127 4.42 16.22 7.23
C GLN A 127 3.63 15.19 8.05
N PHE A 128 3.24 14.08 7.42
CA PHE A 128 2.49 13.01 8.08
C PHE A 128 3.27 12.38 9.23
N LEU A 129 4.55 12.07 9.00
CA LEU A 129 5.40 11.42 10.00
C LEU A 129 5.72 12.34 11.18
N GLY A 130 5.81 13.67 10.97
CA GLY A 130 5.93 14.62 12.08
C GLY A 130 7.18 14.37 12.93
N ASN A 131 7.00 13.91 14.17
CA ASN A 131 8.09 13.53 15.08
C ASN A 131 8.49 12.04 15.02
N ILE A 132 7.89 11.27 14.11
CA ILE A 132 8.27 9.89 13.80
C ILE A 132 9.44 9.94 12.83
N SER A 133 10.56 9.34 13.21
CA SER A 133 11.75 9.23 12.36
C SER A 133 11.59 8.14 11.30
N GLN A 134 10.92 7.04 11.67
CA GLN A 134 10.67 5.94 10.76
C GLN A 134 9.36 5.22 11.13
N LEU A 135 8.58 4.86 10.12
CA LEU A 135 7.43 3.98 10.20
C LEU A 135 7.75 2.69 9.46
N VAL A 136 7.55 1.54 10.11
CA VAL A 136 7.81 0.20 9.56
C VAL A 136 6.59 -0.69 9.73
N ALA A 137 6.21 -1.41 8.68
CA ALA A 137 5.10 -2.34 8.70
C ALA A 137 5.31 -3.47 7.68
N LEU A 138 4.48 -4.51 7.76
CA LEU A 138 4.37 -5.49 6.67
C LEU A 138 3.25 -5.09 5.71
N ASP A 139 3.58 -5.05 4.44
CA ASP A 139 2.61 -4.79 3.38
C ASP A 139 1.82 -6.06 3.06
N SER A 140 0.53 -6.09 3.43
CA SER A 140 -0.35 -7.22 3.12
C SER A 140 -0.61 -7.41 1.62
N HIS A 141 -0.43 -6.38 0.80
CA HIS A 141 -0.63 -6.45 -0.64
C HIS A 141 0.58 -7.03 -1.36
N GLU A 142 1.78 -6.91 -0.78
CA GLU A 142 3.04 -7.42 -1.32
C GLU A 142 3.59 -8.60 -0.50
N GLN A 143 2.79 -9.66 -0.31
CA GLN A 143 3.23 -10.91 0.32
C GLN A 143 3.86 -10.72 1.72
N ASN A 144 3.38 -9.73 2.49
CA ASN A 144 3.93 -9.37 3.79
C ASN A 144 5.41 -8.94 3.72
N ARG A 145 5.82 -8.25 2.66
CA ARG A 145 7.13 -7.59 2.57
C ARG A 145 7.26 -6.51 3.64
N LEU A 146 8.43 -6.43 4.27
CA LEU A 146 8.76 -5.34 5.18
C LEU A 146 8.96 -4.04 4.39
N VAL A 147 8.16 -3.03 4.71
CA VAL A 147 8.27 -1.68 4.14
C VAL A 147 8.62 -0.69 5.22
N ALA A 148 9.39 0.34 4.83
CA ALA A 148 9.86 1.37 5.73
C ALA A 148 9.73 2.75 5.09
N PHE A 149 9.18 3.70 5.84
CA PHE A 149 9.02 5.09 5.45
C PHE A 149 9.78 5.95 6.46
N ALA A 150 10.77 6.70 5.97
CA ALA A 150 11.60 7.54 6.82
C ALA A 150 11.22 9.01 6.66
N ASN A 151 11.35 9.75 7.76
CA ASN A 151 11.22 11.19 7.78
C ASN A 151 12.60 11.84 7.64
N ALA A 152 12.64 13.05 7.07
CA ALA A 152 13.87 13.82 7.01
C ALA A 152 14.35 14.20 8.43
N PRO A 153 15.67 14.17 8.70
CA PRO A 153 16.21 14.62 9.99
C PRO A 153 15.83 16.08 10.29
N ASN A 154 15.61 16.39 11.57
CA ASN A 154 15.44 17.76 12.10
C ASN A 154 14.14 18.51 11.72
N THR A 155 13.06 17.82 11.40
CA THR A 155 11.75 18.50 11.30
C THR A 155 11.26 18.88 12.69
N GLN A 156 11.20 20.18 12.99
CA GLN A 156 10.54 20.65 14.22
C GLN A 156 9.06 20.29 14.14
N PHE A 157 8.62 19.38 15.01
CA PHE A 157 7.22 19.01 15.13
C PHE A 157 6.51 19.92 16.12
N THR A 158 5.42 20.54 15.66
CA THR A 158 4.50 21.29 16.52
C THR A 158 3.14 20.62 16.45
N VAL A 159 2.67 20.13 17.60
CA VAL A 159 1.36 19.49 17.73
C VAL A 159 0.27 20.41 17.17
N LYS A 160 -0.54 19.87 16.26
CA LYS A 160 -1.69 20.55 15.69
C LYS A 160 -2.93 20.19 16.50
N GLN A 161 -3.69 21.20 16.92
CA GLN A 161 -4.89 21.03 17.77
C GLN A 161 -6.19 20.99 16.96
N THR A 162 -6.12 21.31 15.66
CA THR A 162 -7.25 21.30 14.73
C THR A 162 -6.99 20.28 13.64
N THR A 163 -8.05 19.88 12.93
CA THR A 163 -7.93 19.09 11.70
C THR A 163 -6.98 19.78 10.74
N TRP A 164 -5.87 19.11 10.45
CA TRP A 164 -4.76 19.66 9.67
C TRP A 164 -4.30 18.71 8.57
N TRP A 165 -4.45 17.40 8.80
CA TRP A 165 -4.17 16.40 7.78
C TRP A 165 -5.31 16.38 6.77
N VAL A 166 -4.97 16.59 5.51
CA VAL A 166 -5.93 16.54 4.39
C VAL A 166 -5.60 15.31 3.57
N ILE A 167 -6.56 14.38 3.50
CA ILE A 167 -6.48 13.23 2.61
C ILE A 167 -6.77 13.72 1.20
N LYS A 168 -5.78 13.60 0.32
CA LYS A 168 -5.90 13.97 -1.09
C LYS A 168 -6.34 12.77 -1.92
N GLN A 169 -6.93 13.05 -3.08
CA GLN A 169 -7.43 12.02 -3.98
C GLN A 169 -6.35 10.99 -4.34
N HIS A 170 -5.12 11.43 -4.64
CA HIS A 170 -4.02 10.53 -4.99
C HIS A 170 -3.56 9.62 -3.84
N HIS A 171 -3.91 9.92 -2.59
CA HIS A 171 -3.64 9.00 -1.47
C HIS A 171 -4.53 7.75 -1.56
N LEU A 172 -5.72 7.90 -2.13
CA LEU A 172 -6.79 6.89 -2.18
C LEU A 172 -6.84 6.10 -3.49
N GLU A 173 -6.12 6.51 -4.52
CA GLU A 173 -6.10 5.85 -5.82
C GLU A 173 -5.70 4.38 -5.67
N ASP A 174 -6.52 3.43 -6.16
CA ASP A 174 -6.20 2.01 -6.05
C ASP A 174 -4.82 1.71 -6.66
N HIS A 175 -4.00 0.94 -5.94
CA HIS A 175 -2.83 0.38 -6.59
C HIS A 175 -3.33 -0.74 -7.48
N GLU A 176 -2.93 -0.71 -8.74
CA GLU A 176 -3.27 -1.79 -9.65
C GLU A 176 -2.70 -3.10 -9.09
N ASN A 177 -3.56 -4.08 -8.86
CA ASN A 177 -3.11 -5.41 -8.51
C ASN A 177 -2.51 -6.05 -9.78
N LEU A 178 -1.25 -5.71 -10.09
CA LEU A 178 -0.56 -6.18 -11.28
C LEU A 178 -0.60 -7.72 -11.44
N PRO A 179 -0.46 -8.53 -10.37
CA PRO A 179 -0.68 -9.98 -10.46
C PRO A 179 -2.08 -10.35 -10.97
N LEU A 180 -3.13 -9.69 -10.47
CA LEU A 180 -4.50 -9.92 -10.94
C LEU A 180 -4.71 -9.42 -12.36
N VAL A 181 -4.17 -8.24 -12.71
CA VAL A 181 -4.22 -7.69 -14.07
C VAL A 181 -3.55 -8.66 -15.06
N GLN A 182 -2.38 -9.18 -14.71
CA GLN A 182 -1.65 -10.14 -15.52
C GLN A 182 -2.45 -11.44 -15.70
N ALA A 183 -2.99 -12.01 -14.62
CA ALA A 183 -3.80 -13.23 -14.69
C ALA A 183 -5.07 -13.05 -15.54
N ASN A 184 -5.72 -11.89 -15.43
CA ASN A 184 -6.89 -11.55 -16.24
C ASN A 184 -6.53 -11.38 -17.73
N LEU A 185 -5.41 -10.70 -18.02
CA LEU A 185 -4.91 -10.54 -19.38
C LEU A 185 -4.52 -11.90 -20.01
N GLU A 186 -3.84 -12.75 -19.26
CA GLU A 186 -3.50 -14.11 -19.70
C GLU A 186 -4.75 -14.93 -20.01
N SER A 187 -5.76 -14.88 -19.13
CA SER A 187 -7.06 -15.55 -19.35
C SER A 187 -7.76 -15.03 -20.62
N TRP A 188 -7.69 -13.73 -20.87
CA TRP A 188 -8.22 -13.12 -22.09
C TRP A 188 -7.45 -13.60 -23.33
N LEU A 189 -6.11 -13.65 -23.29
CA LEU A 189 -5.28 -14.14 -24.39
C LEU A 189 -5.59 -15.61 -24.73
N TRP A 190 -5.78 -16.47 -23.72
CA TRP A 190 -6.20 -17.86 -23.93
C TRP A 190 -7.56 -17.99 -24.58
N ARG A 191 -8.50 -17.09 -24.24
CA ARG A 191 -9.85 -17.11 -24.78
C ARG A 191 -9.90 -16.68 -26.25
N TYR A 192 -9.17 -15.62 -26.62
CA TYR A 192 -9.30 -14.98 -27.93
C TYR A 192 -8.17 -15.33 -28.90
N PHE A 193 -6.97 -15.67 -28.40
CA PHE A 193 -5.79 -16.01 -29.20
C PHE A 193 -5.15 -17.36 -28.82
N PRO A 194 -5.92 -18.45 -28.67
CA PRO A 194 -5.40 -19.73 -28.16
C PRO A 194 -4.29 -20.34 -29.03
N LYS A 195 -4.28 -20.08 -30.35
CA LYS A 195 -3.22 -20.57 -31.25
C LYS A 195 -1.87 -19.94 -30.91
N VAL A 196 -1.84 -18.61 -30.77
CA VAL A 196 -0.64 -17.86 -30.41
C VAL A 196 -0.12 -18.27 -29.02
N MET A 197 -1.03 -18.48 -28.06
CA MET A 197 -0.66 -18.95 -26.73
C MET A 197 -0.03 -20.34 -26.75
N ASN A 198 -0.58 -21.28 -27.54
CA ASN A 198 0.02 -22.59 -27.73
C ASN A 198 1.39 -22.52 -28.42
N GLU A 199 1.59 -21.60 -29.36
CA GLU A 199 2.89 -21.39 -30.02
C GLU A 199 3.95 -20.91 -29.00
N HIS A 200 3.62 -19.94 -28.15
CA HIS A 200 4.53 -19.47 -27.09
C HIS A 200 4.91 -20.60 -26.14
N LEU A 201 3.95 -21.43 -25.71
CA LEU A 201 4.23 -22.60 -24.88
C LEU A 201 5.13 -23.61 -25.58
N THR A 202 4.87 -23.90 -26.86
CA THR A 202 5.68 -24.83 -27.66
C THR A 202 7.11 -24.34 -27.82
N GLN A 203 7.31 -23.01 -27.85
CA GLN A 203 8.62 -22.37 -27.88
C GLN A 203 9.28 -22.26 -26.50
N GLY A 204 8.64 -22.77 -25.44
CA GLY A 204 9.16 -22.73 -24.06
C GLY A 204 9.18 -21.32 -23.46
N ARG A 205 8.39 -20.38 -23.98
CA ARG A 205 8.31 -19.02 -23.45
C ARG A 205 7.43 -18.99 -22.21
N ASP A 206 7.91 -18.31 -21.17
CA ASP A 206 7.08 -17.95 -20.03
C ASP A 206 6.26 -16.70 -20.37
N ILE A 207 4.93 -16.88 -20.44
CA ILE A 207 3.97 -15.81 -20.75
C ILE A 207 4.02 -14.73 -19.68
N ALA A 208 4.13 -15.11 -18.41
CA ALA A 208 4.20 -14.16 -17.29
C ALA A 208 5.38 -13.19 -17.46
N SER A 209 6.58 -13.74 -17.67
CA SER A 209 7.79 -12.97 -17.93
C SER A 209 7.73 -12.12 -19.20
N MET A 210 6.93 -12.52 -20.20
CA MET A 210 6.75 -11.75 -21.43
C MET A 210 5.87 -10.51 -21.23
N LEU A 211 4.83 -10.61 -20.41
CA LEU A 211 3.88 -9.52 -20.16
C LEU A 211 4.41 -8.50 -19.14
N ALA A 212 5.15 -8.97 -18.12
CA ALA A 212 5.59 -8.17 -16.98
C ALA A 212 6.31 -6.85 -17.34
N PRO A 213 7.20 -6.77 -18.35
CA PRO A 213 7.87 -5.53 -18.73
C PRO A 213 6.93 -4.44 -19.20
N PHE A 214 5.78 -4.81 -19.80
CA PHE A 214 4.81 -3.86 -20.33
C PHE A 214 3.76 -3.45 -19.28
N LEU A 215 3.45 -4.34 -18.34
CA LEU A 215 2.52 -4.06 -17.24
C LEU A 215 3.15 -3.20 -16.14
N SER A 216 4.48 -3.20 -16.03
CA SER A 216 5.23 -2.52 -14.97
C SER A 216 5.76 -1.13 -15.34
N VAL A 217 5.17 -0.45 -16.33
CA VAL A 217 5.60 0.89 -16.80
C VAL A 217 4.77 2.00 -16.12
N PRO A 218 5.22 2.57 -14.99
CA PRO A 218 4.38 3.42 -14.14
C PRO A 218 3.99 4.75 -14.79
N GLU A 219 4.70 5.20 -15.83
CA GLU A 219 4.41 6.46 -16.53
C GLU A 219 3.20 6.37 -17.47
N GLN A 220 2.65 5.17 -17.67
CA GLN A 220 1.54 4.92 -18.59
C GLN A 220 0.27 4.49 -17.83
N THR A 221 -0.90 4.78 -18.41
CA THR A 221 -2.18 4.32 -17.83
C THR A 221 -2.25 2.79 -17.82
N LEU A 222 -3.09 2.23 -16.94
CA LEU A 222 -3.36 0.79 -16.92
C LEU A 222 -3.76 0.28 -18.31
N THR A 223 -4.67 0.98 -18.98
CA THR A 223 -5.23 0.56 -20.27
C THR A 223 -4.16 0.53 -21.35
N TYR A 224 -3.28 1.54 -21.40
CA TYR A 224 -2.14 1.54 -22.32
C TYR A 224 -1.22 0.35 -22.09
N ARG A 225 -0.90 0.07 -20.82
CA ARG A 225 -0.03 -1.06 -20.45
C ARG A 225 -0.64 -2.40 -20.82
N VAL A 226 -1.92 -2.61 -20.50
CA VAL A 226 -2.67 -3.83 -20.83
C VAL A 226 -2.75 -4.03 -22.35
N LEU A 227 -3.09 -2.99 -23.11
CA LEU A 227 -3.12 -3.05 -24.57
C LEU A 227 -1.74 -3.35 -25.15
N SER A 228 -0.68 -2.68 -24.67
CA SER A 228 0.68 -2.88 -25.15
C SER A 228 1.14 -4.32 -24.91
N ALA A 229 0.89 -4.84 -23.70
CA ALA A 229 1.17 -6.23 -23.33
C ALA A 229 0.40 -7.22 -24.23
N ALA A 230 -0.88 -6.94 -24.52
CA ALA A 230 -1.70 -7.76 -25.41
C ALA A 230 -1.17 -7.75 -26.86
N ILE A 231 -0.81 -6.58 -27.40
CA ILE A 231 -0.24 -6.44 -28.75
C ILE A 231 1.07 -7.23 -28.85
N VAL A 232 1.96 -7.09 -27.86
CA VAL A 232 3.23 -7.83 -27.83
C VAL A 232 2.99 -9.33 -27.81
N ALA A 233 2.04 -9.81 -27.01
CA ALA A 233 1.74 -11.22 -26.92
C ALA A 233 1.17 -11.78 -28.24
N VAL A 234 0.33 -11.02 -28.94
CA VAL A 234 -0.35 -11.50 -30.16
C VAL A 234 0.52 -11.36 -31.40
N VAL A 235 1.22 -10.23 -31.56
CA VAL A 235 1.91 -9.89 -32.82
C VAL A 235 3.39 -9.48 -32.65
N GLY A 236 3.89 -9.46 -31.41
CA GLY A 236 5.28 -9.14 -31.11
C GLY A 236 5.55 -7.65 -30.87
N ALA A 237 6.60 -7.36 -30.10
CA ALA A 237 6.94 -6.00 -29.66
C ALA A 237 7.26 -5.03 -30.80
N GLU A 238 7.79 -5.54 -31.93
CA GLU A 238 8.11 -4.70 -33.09
C GLU A 238 6.88 -4.00 -33.67
N GLN A 239 5.69 -4.58 -33.49
CA GLN A 239 4.43 -4.03 -34.01
C GLN A 239 3.92 -2.84 -33.19
N LEU A 240 4.40 -2.63 -31.96
CA LEU A 240 4.01 -1.46 -31.15
C LEU A 240 4.35 -0.13 -31.82
N THR A 241 5.37 -0.10 -32.68
CA THR A 241 5.80 1.12 -33.39
C THR A 241 5.04 1.36 -34.69
N GLN A 242 4.16 0.44 -35.11
CA GLN A 242 3.37 0.62 -36.33
C GLN A 242 2.32 1.73 -36.13
N PRO A 243 2.10 2.61 -37.13
CA PRO A 243 1.14 3.71 -37.03
C PRO A 243 -0.25 3.28 -36.56
N SER A 244 -0.76 2.14 -37.05
CA SER A 244 -2.08 1.63 -36.68
C SER A 244 -2.18 1.14 -35.22
N MET A 245 -1.06 0.72 -34.62
CA MET A 245 -1.02 0.28 -33.21
C MET A 245 -0.82 1.47 -32.29
N ILE A 246 -0.01 2.46 -32.70
CA ILE A 246 0.13 3.75 -32.00
C ILE A 246 -1.21 4.46 -31.92
N GLU A 247 -1.96 4.51 -33.03
CA GLU A 247 -3.29 5.13 -33.08
C GLU A 247 -4.27 4.41 -32.15
N LEU A 248 -4.32 3.07 -32.19
CA LEU A 248 -5.16 2.29 -31.27
C LEU A 248 -4.83 2.56 -29.80
N LEU A 249 -3.54 2.54 -29.44
CA LEU A 249 -3.08 2.81 -28.09
C LEU A 249 -3.46 4.22 -27.62
N ARG A 250 -3.35 5.22 -28.49
CA ARG A 250 -3.72 6.61 -28.20
C ARG A 250 -5.22 6.74 -27.99
N ASP A 251 -6.02 6.16 -28.88
CA ASP A 251 -7.47 6.33 -28.91
C ASP A 251 -8.16 5.67 -27.70
N TYR A 252 -7.57 4.62 -27.14
CA TYR A 252 -8.12 3.88 -25.99
C TYR A 252 -7.35 4.11 -24.67
N ASN A 253 -6.34 4.98 -24.65
CA ASN A 253 -5.46 5.16 -23.48
C ASN A 253 -6.21 5.47 -22.17
N ASN A 254 -7.34 6.17 -22.25
CA ASN A 254 -8.14 6.60 -21.10
C ASN A 254 -9.46 5.83 -20.96
N GLU A 255 -9.66 4.78 -21.76
CA GLU A 255 -10.87 3.96 -21.73
C GLU A 255 -10.73 2.78 -20.78
N GLU A 256 -11.82 2.06 -20.52
CA GLU A 256 -11.76 0.79 -19.78
C GLU A 256 -10.94 -0.26 -20.54
N ALA A 257 -10.03 -0.94 -19.84
CA ALA A 257 -9.16 -1.95 -20.44
C ALA A 257 -9.93 -3.06 -21.18
N GLN A 258 -11.11 -3.44 -20.70
CA GLN A 258 -11.96 -4.43 -21.36
C GLN A 258 -12.50 -3.94 -22.71
N LEU A 259 -12.91 -2.67 -22.80
CA LEU A 259 -13.35 -2.05 -24.05
C LEU A 259 -12.20 -2.01 -25.06
N ALA A 260 -11.03 -1.60 -24.60
CA ALA A 260 -9.80 -1.52 -25.39
C ALA A 260 -9.40 -2.90 -25.97
N LEU A 261 -9.40 -3.95 -25.14
CA LEU A 261 -9.12 -5.31 -25.58
C LEU A 261 -10.15 -5.83 -26.59
N HIS A 262 -11.43 -5.47 -26.43
CA HIS A 262 -12.46 -5.82 -27.41
C HIS A 262 -12.22 -5.16 -28.77
N ALA A 263 -11.81 -3.88 -28.78
CA ALA A 263 -11.43 -3.18 -30.01
C ALA A 263 -10.22 -3.83 -30.70
N LEU A 264 -9.20 -4.21 -29.92
CA LEU A 264 -8.02 -4.93 -30.43
C LEU A 264 -8.40 -6.27 -31.08
N THR A 265 -9.31 -7.03 -30.46
CA THR A 265 -9.80 -8.31 -31.02
C THR A 265 -10.42 -8.09 -32.41
N ARG A 266 -11.32 -7.12 -32.52
CA ARG A 266 -11.96 -6.78 -33.81
C ARG A 266 -10.94 -6.35 -34.88
N GLN A 267 -9.92 -5.61 -34.49
CA GLN A 267 -8.87 -5.17 -35.42
C GLN A 267 -8.08 -6.35 -36.01
N PHE A 268 -7.88 -7.41 -35.24
CA PHE A 268 -7.24 -8.65 -35.72
C PHE A 268 -8.20 -9.58 -36.47
N GLU A 269 -9.46 -9.65 -36.07
CA GLU A 269 -10.50 -10.41 -36.80
C GLU A 269 -10.76 -9.84 -38.21
N LEU A 270 -10.66 -8.52 -38.39
CA LEU A 270 -10.84 -7.86 -39.69
C LEU A 270 -9.61 -7.97 -40.62
N LYS A 271 -8.46 -8.44 -40.12
CA LYS A 271 -7.20 -8.57 -40.88
C LYS A 271 -6.83 -10.03 -41.21
N GLY A 272 -7.58 -11.01 -40.72
CA GLY A 272 -7.45 -12.44 -41.05
C GLY A 272 -8.40 -12.86 -42.15
#